data_AF-A0A2E8H5J7-F1
#
_entry.id   AF-A0A2E8H5J7-F1
#
_cell.length_a   1.000
_cell.length_b   1.000
_cell.length_c   1.000
_cell.angle_alpha   90.00
_cell.angle_beta   90.00
_cell.angle_gamma   90.00
#
_symmetry.space_group_name_H-M   'P 1'
#
loop_
_entity.id
_entity.type
_entity.pdbx_description
1 polymer ?
#
loop_
_entity_poly.entity_id
_entity_poly.type
_entity_poly.pdbx_seq_one_letter_code
_entity_poly.pdbx_strand_id
1 'polypeptide(L)'
;MAKLTDEVGTFAQSQHFLLLDSALKHNAEPLLAHWCDEVGEVVSEENMRRALNGVARLDVPATHRRTFPKLLQAFLEFLPTTGRFPMGDQWSDRVATMEKDYADGFRDDGSVRGATVRKAGGETGRNDPCPCGSGKKYKKCCMSMLEG
;
A
#
# COMPACT_ATOMS: atom_id res chain seq x y z
N MET A 1 -1.53 4.57 23.41
CA MET A 1 -1.64 3.42 22.50
C MET A 1 -0.31 3.28 21.80
N ALA A 2 0.25 2.07 21.74
CA ALA A 2 1.52 1.84 21.03
C ALA A 2 1.28 2.03 19.53
N LYS A 3 2.14 2.79 18.86
CA LYS A 3 2.08 2.99 17.40
C LYS A 3 2.98 1.99 16.72
N LEU A 4 2.61 1.52 15.52
CA LEU A 4 3.49 0.66 14.72
C LEU A 4 4.87 1.31 14.48
N THR A 5 4.92 2.64 14.39
CA THR A 5 6.17 3.39 14.21
C THR A 5 7.16 3.21 15.37
N ASP A 6 6.70 2.93 16.59
CA ASP A 6 7.56 2.65 17.76
C ASP A 6 8.29 1.30 17.60
N GLU A 7 7.65 0.33 16.95
CA GLU A 7 8.22 -1.00 16.73
C GLU A 7 9.30 -0.99 15.65
N VAL A 8 9.35 0.02 14.77
CA VAL A 8 10.35 0.10 13.70
C VAL A 8 11.77 0.16 14.29
N GLY A 9 11.97 0.99 15.32
CA GLY A 9 13.26 1.08 16.00
C GLY A 9 13.62 -0.19 16.77
N THR A 10 12.62 -0.86 17.35
CA THR A 10 12.80 -2.15 18.05
C THR A 10 13.18 -3.25 17.05
N PHE A 11 12.52 -3.29 15.89
CA PHE A 11 12.81 -4.22 14.82
C PHE A 11 14.21 -4.02 14.25
N ALA A 12 14.62 -2.78 13.97
CA ALA A 12 15.96 -2.46 13.46
C ALA A 12 17.10 -2.93 14.38
N GLN A 13 16.84 -3.03 15.68
CA GLN A 13 17.78 -3.54 16.69
C GLN A 13 17.63 -5.05 16.98
N SER A 14 16.63 -5.69 16.38
CA SER A 14 16.31 -7.10 16.64
C SER A 14 17.20 -8.07 15.84
N GLN A 15 17.33 -9.30 16.34
CA GLN A 15 17.99 -10.37 15.61
C GLN A 15 17.30 -10.67 14.26
N HIS A 16 15.99 -10.46 14.15
CA HIS A 16 15.24 -10.64 12.91
C HIS A 16 15.79 -9.73 11.81
N PHE A 17 16.06 -8.46 12.13
CA PHE A 17 16.64 -7.51 11.17
C PHE A 17 18.09 -7.85 10.82
N LEU A 18 18.89 -8.28 11.80
CA LEU A 18 20.29 -8.68 11.57
C LEU A 18 20.41 -9.85 10.58
N LEU A 19 19.45 -10.78 10.59
CA LEU A 19 19.41 -11.94 9.71
C LEU A 19 18.87 -11.64 8.30
N LEU A 20 18.35 -10.43 8.05
CA LEU A 20 17.88 -10.06 6.71
C LEU A 20 19.03 -9.93 5.70
N ASP A 21 18.66 -10.08 4.43
CA ASP A 21 19.55 -9.80 3.31
C ASP A 21 20.03 -8.34 3.34
N SER A 22 21.31 -8.14 3.03
CA SER A 22 21.96 -6.83 3.07
C SER A 22 21.24 -5.79 2.21
N ALA A 23 20.66 -6.19 1.07
CA ALA A 23 19.92 -5.29 0.19
C ALA A 23 18.63 -4.75 0.83
N LEU A 24 18.02 -5.51 1.76
CA LEU A 24 16.80 -5.11 2.48
C LEU A 24 17.07 -4.12 3.60
N LYS A 25 18.30 -4.07 4.12
CA LYS A 25 18.67 -3.21 5.25
C LYS A 25 18.80 -1.75 4.85
N HIS A 26 19.12 -1.47 3.59
CA HIS A 26 19.35 -0.12 3.10
C HIS A 26 18.03 0.66 3.06
N ASN A 27 17.97 1.80 3.76
CA ASN A 27 16.75 2.62 3.90
C ASN A 27 15.58 1.89 4.58
N ALA A 28 15.83 0.82 5.34
CA ALA A 28 14.75 0.04 5.95
C ALA A 28 13.89 0.85 6.92
N GLU A 29 14.53 1.56 7.85
CA GLU A 29 13.86 2.38 8.86
C GLU A 29 12.96 3.47 8.26
N PRO A 30 13.42 4.35 7.34
CA PRO A 30 12.56 5.39 6.79
C PRO A 30 11.41 4.82 5.93
N LEU A 31 11.62 3.70 5.22
CA LEU A 31 10.57 3.06 4.44
C LEU A 31 9.47 2.48 5.36
N LEU A 32 9.88 1.76 6.42
CA LEU A 32 8.95 1.19 7.40
C LEU A 32 8.23 2.29 8.19
N ALA A 33 8.94 3.34 8.62
CA ALA A 33 8.36 4.46 9.35
C ALA A 33 7.29 5.18 8.51
N HIS A 34 7.58 5.46 7.23
CA HIS A 34 6.60 6.07 6.32
C HIS A 34 5.37 5.18 6.13
N TRP A 35 5.57 3.87 5.92
CA TRP A 35 4.44 2.95 5.79
C TRP A 35 3.58 2.87 7.06
N CYS A 36 4.21 2.83 8.23
CA CYS A 36 3.52 2.80 9.52
C CYS A 36 2.72 4.08 9.80
N ASP A 37 3.20 5.22 9.31
CA ASP A 37 2.48 6.50 9.39
C ASP A 37 1.27 6.49 8.43
N GLU A 38 1.48 6.08 7.18
CA GLU A 38 0.44 6.06 6.13
C GLU A 38 -0.68 5.04 6.38
N VAL A 39 -0.36 3.87 6.96
CA VAL A 39 -1.36 2.84 7.28
C VAL A 39 -2.29 3.30 8.42
N GLY A 40 -1.77 4.15 9.31
CA GLY A 40 -2.50 4.71 10.44
C GLY A 40 -2.79 3.70 11.55
N GLU A 41 -3.79 4.01 12.38
CA GLU A 41 -4.15 3.20 13.56
C GLU A 41 -4.85 1.87 13.19
N VAL A 42 -5.54 1.85 12.05
CA VAL A 42 -6.31 0.69 11.59
C VAL A 42 -5.59 0.01 10.43
N VAL A 43 -5.00 -1.16 10.67
CA VAL A 43 -4.34 -1.96 9.63
C VAL A 43 -5.37 -2.78 8.86
N SER A 44 -5.96 -2.17 7.83
CA SER A 44 -6.92 -2.79 6.88
C SER A 44 -6.29 -3.01 5.51
N GLU A 45 -6.86 -3.91 4.70
CA GLU A 45 -6.38 -4.20 3.33
C GLU A 45 -6.23 -2.93 2.47
N GLU A 46 -7.24 -2.05 2.51
CA GLU A 46 -7.22 -0.78 1.78
C GLU A 46 -6.09 0.15 2.27
N ASN A 47 -5.92 0.28 3.59
CA ASN A 47 -4.88 1.11 4.17
C ASN A 47 -3.48 0.56 3.85
N MET A 48 -3.29 -0.76 3.91
CA MET A 48 -2.03 -1.40 3.54
C MET A 48 -1.68 -1.14 2.07
N ARG A 49 -2.64 -1.28 1.15
CA ARG A 49 -2.43 -0.97 -0.27
C ARG A 49 -2.11 0.50 -0.50
N ARG A 50 -2.82 1.42 0.15
CA ARG A 50 -2.55 2.86 0.07
C ARG A 50 -1.13 3.18 0.55
N ALA A 51 -0.75 2.67 1.72
CA ALA A 51 0.56 2.89 2.32
C ALA A 51 1.68 2.30 1.45
N LEU A 52 1.50 1.09 0.89
CA LEU A 52 2.43 0.53 -0.10
C LEU A 52 2.59 1.47 -1.29
N ASN A 53 1.49 1.98 -1.86
CA ASN A 53 1.59 2.93 -2.98
C ASN A 53 2.30 4.23 -2.59
N GLY A 54 2.13 4.71 -1.36
CA GLY A 54 2.88 5.85 -0.80
C GLY A 54 4.39 5.58 -0.80
N VAL A 55 4.81 4.44 -0.24
CA VAL A 55 6.22 4.00 -0.23
C VAL A 55 6.78 3.90 -1.65
N ALA A 56 6.00 3.37 -2.58
CA ALA A 56 6.40 3.23 -3.98
C ALA A 56 6.74 4.59 -4.64
N ARG A 57 6.23 5.72 -4.11
CA ARG A 57 6.46 7.07 -4.65
C ARG A 57 7.56 7.84 -3.94
N LEU A 58 8.17 7.27 -2.90
CA LEU A 58 9.24 7.93 -2.17
C LEU A 58 10.47 8.19 -3.05
N ASP A 59 11.19 9.26 -2.73
CA ASP A 59 12.46 9.62 -3.36
C ASP A 59 13.60 8.73 -2.83
N VAL A 60 13.50 7.44 -3.14
CA VAL A 60 14.42 6.36 -2.75
C VAL A 60 14.72 5.54 -4.01
N PRO A 61 15.92 4.94 -4.15
CA PRO A 61 16.22 4.07 -5.29
C PRO A 61 15.15 3.01 -5.55
N ALA A 62 14.77 2.83 -6.82
CA ALA A 62 13.71 1.89 -7.20
C ALA A 62 14.02 0.45 -6.77
N THR A 63 15.30 0.08 -6.67
CA THR A 63 15.76 -1.19 -6.12
C THR A 63 15.25 -1.42 -4.70
N HIS A 64 15.46 -0.46 -3.80
CA HIS A 64 15.02 -0.55 -2.40
C HIS A 64 13.49 -0.48 -2.28
N ARG A 65 12.83 0.37 -3.08
CA ARG A 65 11.37 0.46 -3.11
C ARG A 65 10.72 -0.84 -3.58
N ARG A 66 11.30 -1.52 -4.58
CA ARG A 66 10.80 -2.80 -5.11
C ARG A 66 10.91 -3.93 -4.10
N THR A 67 11.95 -3.94 -3.26
CA THR A 67 12.15 -4.96 -2.24
C THR A 67 11.40 -4.69 -0.94
N PHE A 68 10.75 -3.53 -0.83
CA PHE A 68 10.02 -3.13 0.37
C PHE A 68 8.97 -4.14 0.87
N PRO A 69 8.15 -4.81 0.03
CA PRO A 69 7.17 -5.77 0.53
C PRO A 69 7.79 -6.92 1.32
N LYS A 70 9.00 -7.35 0.95
CA LYS A 70 9.74 -8.41 1.67
C LYS A 70 10.25 -7.93 3.02
N LEU A 71 10.78 -6.71 3.05
CA LEU A 71 11.18 -6.05 4.30
C LEU A 71 9.97 -5.88 5.24
N LEU A 72 8.83 -5.45 4.68
CA LEU A 72 7.59 -5.27 5.43
C LEU A 72 7.06 -6.60 5.99
N GLN A 73 7.05 -7.67 5.20
CA GLN A 73 6.69 -9.02 5.68
C GLN A 73 7.53 -9.43 6.90
N ALA A 74 8.85 -9.25 6.84
CA ALA A 74 9.73 -9.58 7.97
C ALA A 74 9.46 -8.73 9.22
N PHE A 75 9.15 -7.44 9.03
CA PHE A 75 8.73 -6.57 10.14
C PHE A 75 7.41 -7.03 10.76
N LEU A 76 6.42 -7.34 9.93
CA LEU A 76 5.10 -7.79 10.38
C LEU A 76 5.14 -9.17 11.06
N GLU A 77 6.02 -10.07 10.62
CA GLU A 77 6.27 -11.37 11.26
C GLU A 77 6.99 -11.23 12.61
N PHE A 78 7.80 -10.17 12.78
CA PHE A 78 8.41 -9.83 14.06
C PHE A 78 7.40 -9.30 15.09
N LEU A 79 6.38 -8.56 14.64
CA LEU A 79 5.41 -7.90 15.52
C LEU A 79 4.76 -8.80 16.59
N PRO A 80 4.33 -10.05 16.31
CA PRO A 80 3.81 -10.96 17.34
C PRO A 80 4.78 -11.25 18.47
N THR A 81 6.11 -11.24 18.21
CA THR A 81 7.14 -11.49 19.24
C THR A 81 7.22 -10.40 20.29
N THR A 82 6.75 -9.19 19.96
CA THR A 82 6.69 -8.03 20.86
C THR A 82 5.54 -8.13 21.86
N GLY A 83 4.57 -9.03 21.62
CA GLY A 83 3.33 -9.18 22.38
C GLY A 83 2.31 -8.05 22.19
N ARG A 84 2.67 -6.96 21.48
CA ARG A 84 1.79 -5.79 21.27
C ARG A 84 0.83 -5.95 20.09
N PHE A 85 1.27 -6.69 19.07
CA PHE A 85 0.59 -6.82 17.79
C PHE A 85 0.50 -8.31 17.38
N PRO A 86 -0.38 -9.10 18.02
CA PRO A 86 -0.47 -10.54 17.77
C PRO A 86 -0.97 -10.89 16.36
N MET A 87 -1.61 -9.94 15.67
CA MET A 87 -2.14 -10.11 14.31
C MET A 87 -1.10 -9.83 13.21
N GLY A 88 0.17 -9.56 13.57
CA GLY A 88 1.22 -9.22 12.61
C GLY A 88 1.43 -10.29 11.53
N ASP A 89 1.34 -11.57 11.89
CA ASP A 89 1.46 -12.70 10.95
C ASP A 89 0.38 -12.65 9.85
N GLN A 90 -0.87 -12.34 10.22
CA GLN A 90 -1.96 -12.19 9.25
C GLN A 90 -1.74 -11.00 8.31
N TRP A 91 -1.18 -9.90 8.82
CA TRP A 91 -0.82 -8.76 7.99
C TRP A 91 0.31 -9.12 7.02
N SER A 92 1.28 -9.92 7.45
CA SER A 92 2.36 -10.44 6.60
C SER A 92 1.81 -11.26 5.43
N ASP A 93 0.90 -12.21 5.70
CA ASP A 93 0.22 -12.99 4.64
C ASP A 93 -0.51 -12.09 3.64
N ARG A 94 -1.23 -11.08 4.13
CA ARG A 94 -1.89 -10.09 3.26
C ARG A 94 -0.88 -9.35 2.38
N VAL A 95 0.23 -8.88 2.93
CA VAL A 95 1.28 -8.20 2.15
C VAL A 95 1.89 -9.14 1.11
N ALA A 96 2.10 -10.42 1.44
CA ALA A 96 2.58 -11.42 0.49
C ALA A 96 1.66 -11.55 -0.73
N THR A 97 0.33 -11.51 -0.53
CA THR A 97 -0.63 -11.52 -1.66
C THR A 97 -0.55 -10.26 -2.53
N MET A 98 -0.12 -9.13 -1.97
CA MET A 98 -0.01 -7.84 -2.67
C MET A 98 1.35 -7.63 -3.34
N GLU A 99 2.38 -8.39 -2.98
CA GLU A 99 3.76 -8.22 -3.47
C GLU A 99 3.83 -8.20 -5.00
N LYS A 100 3.09 -9.10 -5.66
CA LYS A 100 3.07 -9.20 -7.12
C LYS A 100 2.45 -7.97 -7.79
N ASP A 101 1.31 -7.50 -7.28
CA ASP A 101 0.63 -6.30 -7.79
C ASP A 101 1.48 -5.05 -7.58
N TYR A 102 2.09 -4.94 -6.40
CA TYR A 102 3.03 -3.89 -6.07
C TYR A 102 4.22 -3.86 -7.03
N ALA A 103 4.81 -5.01 -7.33
CA ALA A 103 5.93 -5.14 -8.25
C ALA A 103 5.55 -4.78 -9.71
N ASP A 104 4.37 -5.18 -10.20
CA ASP A 104 3.85 -4.81 -11.53
C ASP A 104 3.63 -3.30 -11.68
N GLY A 105 3.40 -2.61 -10.55
CA GLY A 105 3.30 -1.16 -10.50
C GLY A 105 4.56 -0.44 -10.97
N PHE A 106 5.74 -1.06 -10.91
CA PHE A 106 7.00 -0.42 -11.32
C PHE A 106 7.24 -0.54 -12.82
N ARG A 107 7.52 0.59 -13.47
CA ARG A 107 8.02 0.63 -14.85
C ARG A 107 9.53 0.34 -14.89
N ASP A 108 10.03 0.05 -16.08
CA ASP A 108 11.46 -0.19 -16.35
C ASP A 108 12.36 0.97 -15.88
N ASP A 109 11.90 2.20 -16.12
CA ASP A 109 12.50 3.47 -15.67
C ASP A 109 12.46 3.70 -14.15
N GLY A 110 11.80 2.84 -13.37
CA GLY A 110 11.68 2.99 -11.91
C GLY A 110 10.57 3.95 -11.45
N SER A 111 9.88 4.59 -12.40
CA SER A 111 8.60 5.27 -12.18
C SER A 111 7.49 4.28 -11.82
N VAL A 112 6.60 4.64 -10.91
CA VAL A 112 5.45 3.80 -10.51
C VAL A 112 4.21 4.23 -11.28
N ARG A 113 3.46 3.27 -11.82
CA ARG A 113 2.14 3.51 -12.40
C ARG A 113 1.27 4.16 -11.32
N GLY A 114 0.88 5.43 -11.53
CA GLY A 114 -0.03 6.11 -10.64
C GLY A 114 -1.28 5.26 -10.47
N ALA A 115 -1.61 4.91 -9.23
CA ALA A 115 -2.89 4.31 -8.92
C ALA A 115 -3.94 5.27 -9.46
N THR A 116 -4.66 4.85 -10.50
CA THR A 116 -5.82 5.61 -10.94
C THR A 116 -6.79 5.50 -9.79
N VAL A 117 -6.90 6.55 -8.99
CA VAL A 117 -7.92 6.65 -7.94
C VAL A 117 -9.24 6.65 -8.69
N ARG A 118 -9.79 5.47 -8.97
CA ARG A 118 -11.23 5.34 -9.18
C ARG A 118 -11.80 5.74 -7.83
N LYS A 119 -12.33 6.96 -7.72
CA LYS A 119 -13.12 7.36 -6.55
C LYS A 119 -14.14 6.26 -6.31
N ALA A 120 -13.99 5.52 -5.22
CA ALA A 120 -15.03 4.63 -4.72
C ALA A 120 -16.10 5.52 -4.09
N GLY A 121 -16.90 6.16 -4.94
CA GLY A 121 -17.89 7.14 -4.52
C GLY A 121 -18.76 7.59 -5.69
N GLY A 122 -19.80 6.81 -5.99
CA GLY A 122 -21.12 7.26 -6.43
C GLY A 122 -21.31 8.15 -7.67
N GLU A 123 -20.26 8.55 -8.39
CA GLU A 123 -20.41 9.40 -9.58
C GLU A 123 -20.41 8.49 -10.82
N THR A 124 -21.58 8.23 -11.42
CA THR A 124 -21.64 7.54 -12.72
C THR A 124 -20.72 8.29 -13.70
N GLY A 125 -19.62 7.65 -14.09
CA GLY A 125 -18.64 8.28 -14.98
C GLY A 125 -19.31 8.70 -16.29
N ARG A 126 -18.95 9.86 -16.86
CA ARG A 126 -19.54 10.39 -18.11
C ARG A 126 -19.66 9.35 -19.23
N ASN A 127 -18.74 8.38 -19.30
CA ASN A 127 -18.75 7.34 -20.34
C ASN A 127 -19.35 5.99 -19.89
N ASP A 128 -19.74 5.84 -18.63
CA ASP A 128 -20.35 4.62 -18.10
C ASP A 128 -21.78 4.43 -18.65
N PRO A 129 -22.30 3.20 -18.77
CA PRO A 129 -23.71 2.96 -19.06
C PRO A 129 -24.60 3.71 -18.07
N CYS A 130 -25.62 4.39 -18.60
CA CYS A 130 -26.48 5.23 -17.77
C CYS A 130 -27.41 4.39 -16.89
N PRO A 131 -27.55 4.68 -15.58
CA PRO A 131 -28.44 3.96 -14.67
C PRO A 131 -29.93 4.14 -15.01
N CYS A 132 -30.27 4.99 -15.98
CA CYS A 132 -31.62 5.17 -16.54
C CYS A 132 -32.17 3.92 -17.26
N GLY A 133 -31.36 2.89 -17.46
CA GLY A 133 -31.75 1.68 -18.21
C GLY A 133 -31.81 1.88 -19.73
N SER A 134 -31.42 3.05 -20.25
CA SER A 134 -31.49 3.36 -21.69
C SER A 134 -30.42 2.65 -22.53
N GLY A 135 -29.41 2.01 -21.93
CA GLY A 135 -28.28 1.40 -22.64
C GLY A 135 -27.30 2.41 -23.27
N LYS A 136 -27.52 3.71 -23.09
CA LYS A 136 -26.67 4.81 -23.58
C LYS A 136 -25.64 5.21 -22.51
N LYS A 137 -24.51 5.81 -22.93
CA LYS A 137 -23.53 6.39 -22.00
C LYS A 137 -24.15 7.52 -21.17
N TYR A 138 -23.81 7.66 -19.90
CA TYR A 138 -24.36 8.65 -18.96
C TYR A 138 -24.33 10.08 -19.50
N LYS A 139 -23.22 10.51 -20.12
CA LYS A 139 -23.09 11.82 -20.78
C LYS A 139 -24.10 12.08 -21.91
N LYS A 140 -24.68 11.03 -22.49
CA LYS A 140 -25.65 11.07 -23.60
C LYS A 140 -27.08 10.65 -23.18
N CYS A 141 -27.32 10.26 -21.92
CA CYS A 141 -28.66 10.04 -21.35
C CYS A 141 -28.90 11.14 -20.30
N CYS A 142 -28.93 10.78 -19.01
CA CYS A 142 -29.36 11.66 -17.92
C CYS A 142 -28.51 12.92 -17.74
N MET A 143 -27.22 12.89 -18.04
CA MET A 143 -26.39 14.08 -17.86
C MET A 143 -26.73 15.19 -18.85
N SER A 144 -27.10 14.82 -20.08
CA SER A 144 -27.51 15.79 -21.10
C SER A 144 -28.88 16.41 -20.81
N MET A 145 -29.65 15.84 -19.88
CA MET A 145 -30.99 16.31 -19.49
C MET A 145 -30.97 17.27 -18.29
N LEU A 146 -29.82 17.48 -17.65
CA LEU A 146 -29.67 18.38 -16.49
C LEU A 146 -29.11 19.76 -16.87
N GLU A 147 -28.61 19.93 -18.09
CA GLU A 147 -28.06 21.20 -18.60
C GLU A 147 -28.93 21.79 -19.72
N GLY A 148 -30.25 21.87 -19.50
CA GLY A 148 -31.22 22.44 -20.43
C GLY A 148 -32.36 23.16 -19.71
#